data_AF-V5FLT3-F1
#
_entry.id   AF-V5FLT3-F1
#
_cell.length_a   1.000
_cell.length_b   1.000
_cell.length_c   1.000
_cell.angle_alpha   90.00
_cell.angle_beta   90.00
_cell.angle_gamma   90.00
#
_symmetry.space_group_name_H-M   'P 1'
#
loop_
_entity.id
_entity.type
_entity.pdbx_description
1 polymer ?
#
loop_
_entity_poly.entity_id
_entity_poly.type
_entity_poly.pdbx_seq_one_letter_code
_entity_poly.pdbx_strand_id
1 'polypeptide(L)'
;MNNGTPQDYSDDLYLVYFEVAHAQETSQDATLDVLTSFLNDKSADQIVHLEHGYQMAMPMQTIPDVVRHLTEKNIAVYQVRRGKRVE
;
A
#
# COMPACT_ATOMS: atom_id res chain seq x y z
N MET A 1 -20.88 -11.23 -6.98
CA MET A 1 -20.12 -10.22 -6.20
C MET A 1 -18.72 -10.76 -6.08
N ASN A 2 -17.74 -10.06 -6.65
CA ASN A 2 -16.35 -10.53 -6.73
C ASN A 2 -15.52 -10.04 -5.53
N ASN A 3 -16.18 -9.91 -4.39
CA ASN A 3 -15.60 -9.36 -3.17
C ASN A 3 -14.40 -10.20 -2.77
N GLY A 4 -13.31 -9.55 -2.40
CA GLY A 4 -12.11 -10.27 -2.00
C GLY A 4 -11.26 -10.81 -3.17
N THR A 5 -11.51 -10.44 -4.43
CA THR A 5 -10.73 -10.87 -5.61
C THR A 5 -10.07 -9.68 -6.31
N PRO A 6 -9.11 -9.89 -7.25
CA PRO A 6 -8.55 -8.78 -8.04
C PRO A 6 -9.58 -7.99 -8.88
N GLN A 7 -10.81 -8.48 -9.04
CA GLN A 7 -11.93 -7.79 -9.70
C GLN A 7 -12.93 -7.20 -8.70
N ASP A 8 -12.55 -7.09 -7.44
CA ASP A 8 -13.31 -6.36 -6.43
C ASP A 8 -13.15 -4.85 -6.69
N TYR A 9 -14.25 -4.23 -7.09
CA TYR A 9 -14.34 -2.79 -7.33
C TYR A 9 -15.22 -2.10 -6.28
N SER A 10 -15.45 -2.75 -5.14
CA SER A 10 -16.13 -2.12 -4.01
C SER A 10 -15.20 -1.14 -3.28
N ASP A 11 -15.78 -0.37 -2.36
CA ASP A 11 -15.02 0.50 -1.46
C ASP A 11 -14.58 -0.22 -0.17
N ASP A 12 -14.70 -1.55 -0.12
CA ASP A 12 -14.25 -2.36 1.02
C ASP A 12 -12.73 -2.20 1.20
N LEU A 13 -12.31 -1.81 2.41
CA LEU A 13 -10.90 -1.63 2.74
C LEU A 13 -10.27 -2.94 3.19
N TYR A 14 -9.08 -3.22 2.68
CA TYR A 14 -8.26 -4.36 3.09
C TYR A 14 -6.95 -3.86 3.67
N LEU A 15 -6.46 -4.55 4.70
CA LEU A 15 -5.13 -4.28 5.24
C LEU A 15 -4.08 -4.90 4.30
N VAL A 16 -3.32 -4.08 3.59
CA VAL A 16 -2.36 -4.52 2.56
C VAL A 16 -0.95 -4.22 3.03
N TYR A 17 -0.07 -5.22 2.95
CA TYR A 17 1.35 -5.10 3.20
C TYR A 17 2.14 -5.04 1.88
N PHE A 18 3.02 -4.06 1.77
CA PHE A 18 3.96 -3.86 0.68
C PHE A 18 5.39 -4.03 1.20
N GLU A 19 6.09 -5.06 0.73
CA GLU A 19 7.52 -5.26 0.97
C GLU A 19 8.31 -4.59 -0.15
N VAL A 20 9.21 -3.66 0.20
CA VAL A 20 9.91 -2.82 -0.77
C VAL A 20 11.41 -2.73 -0.46
N ALA A 21 12.21 -2.44 -1.48
CA ALA A 21 13.64 -2.15 -1.30
C ALA A 21 13.84 -0.89 -0.44
N HIS A 22 14.90 -0.89 0.37
CA HIS A 22 15.35 0.26 1.16
C HIS A 22 14.31 0.83 2.13
N ALA A 23 13.32 0.03 2.60
CA ALA A 23 12.34 0.46 3.60
C ALA A 23 12.95 0.97 4.92
N GLN A 24 14.25 0.74 5.17
CA GLN A 24 14.97 1.22 6.35
C GLN A 24 15.81 2.49 6.12
N GLU A 25 15.91 2.98 4.87
CA GLU A 25 16.71 4.16 4.56
C GLU A 25 15.92 5.45 4.87
N THR A 26 16.40 6.22 5.84
CA THR A 26 15.65 7.30 6.51
C THR A 26 15.65 8.64 5.75
N SER A 27 16.39 8.76 4.65
CA SER A 27 16.52 10.01 3.90
C SER A 27 15.40 10.15 2.86
N GLN A 28 14.34 10.89 3.19
CA GLN A 28 13.17 11.17 2.34
C GLN A 28 12.67 9.92 1.61
N ASP A 29 12.04 9.03 2.37
CA ASP A 29 11.54 7.76 1.86
C ASP A 29 10.43 7.99 0.81
N ALA A 30 10.83 7.97 -0.46
CA ALA A 30 9.94 8.10 -1.61
C ALA A 30 8.81 7.05 -1.59
N THR A 31 8.97 5.95 -0.84
CA THR A 31 7.89 5.00 -0.58
C THR A 31 6.77 5.67 0.21
N LEU A 32 7.07 6.33 1.33
CA LEU A 32 6.09 7.03 2.15
C LEU A 32 5.39 8.14 1.36
N ASP A 33 6.11 8.88 0.52
CA ASP A 33 5.50 9.90 -0.35
C ASP A 33 4.46 9.29 -1.30
N VAL A 34 4.81 8.16 -1.93
CA VAL A 34 3.88 7.43 -2.78
C VAL A 34 2.69 6.92 -1.97
N LEU A 35 2.92 6.20 -0.87
CA LEU A 35 1.85 5.61 -0.07
C LEU A 35 0.90 6.67 0.51
N THR A 36 1.43 7.81 0.96
CA THR A 36 0.64 8.92 1.50
C THR A 36 -0.21 9.57 0.42
N SER A 37 0.24 9.59 -0.84
CA SER A 37 -0.56 10.14 -1.96
C SER A 37 -1.86 9.36 -2.23
N PHE A 38 -1.95 8.10 -1.75
CA PHE A 38 -3.15 7.26 -1.84
C PHE A 38 -4.02 7.33 -0.59
N LEU A 39 -3.62 8.12 0.42
CA LEU A 39 -4.40 8.36 1.61
C LEU A 39 -5.15 9.68 1.49
N ASN A 40 -6.38 9.68 1.97
CA ASN A 40 -7.12 10.91 2.19
C ASN A 40 -6.55 11.60 3.45
N ASP A 41 -6.72 12.91 3.60
CA ASP A 41 -6.20 13.70 4.75
C ASP A 41 -6.56 13.14 6.15
N LYS A 42 -7.56 12.25 6.23
CA LYS A 42 -7.99 11.59 7.48
C LYS A 42 -7.23 10.28 7.79
N SER A 43 -6.35 9.81 6.92
CA SER A 43 -5.82 8.45 6.94
C SER A 43 -4.29 8.35 6.97
N ALA A 44 -3.55 9.45 6.96
CA ALA A 44 -2.08 9.45 6.99
C ALA A 44 -1.50 8.67 8.20
N ASP A 45 -2.18 8.71 9.35
CA ASP A 45 -1.82 7.94 10.56
C ASP A 45 -2.05 6.42 10.43
N GLN A 46 -2.52 5.93 9.29
CA GLN A 46 -2.83 4.51 9.06
C GLN A 46 -1.72 3.72 8.36
N ILE A 47 -0.59 4.37 8.01
CA ILE A 47 0.58 3.65 7.50
C ILE A 47 1.39 3.11 8.68
N VAL A 48 1.48 1.79 8.77
CA VAL A 48 2.33 1.09 9.74
C VAL A 48 3.64 0.71 9.05
N HIS A 49 4.75 1.24 9.55
CA HIS A 49 6.10 0.81 9.17
C HIS A 49 6.44 -0.53 9.83
N LEU A 50 6.96 -1.46 9.04
CA LEU A 50 7.43 -2.78 9.46
C LEU A 50 8.87 -2.99 8.96
N GLU A 51 9.56 -4.01 9.48
CA GLU A 51 11.00 -4.23 9.25
C GLU A 51 11.45 -4.12 7.78
N HIS A 52 10.63 -4.60 6.83
CA HIS A 52 10.95 -4.60 5.40
C HIS A 52 9.90 -3.91 4.52
N GLY A 53 9.01 -3.11 5.10
CA GLY A 53 7.97 -2.48 4.30
C GLY A 53 6.87 -1.79 5.08
N TYR A 54 5.72 -1.63 4.44
CA TYR A 54 4.64 -0.79 4.91
C TYR A 54 3.31 -1.52 4.86
N GLN A 55 2.45 -1.25 5.81
CA GLN A 55 1.10 -1.77 5.84
C GLN A 55 0.09 -0.63 5.95
N MET A 56 -0.96 -0.67 5.14
CA MET A 56 -2.02 0.34 5.15
C MET A 56 -3.36 -0.24 4.69
N ALA A 57 -4.46 0.42 5.05
CA ALA A 57 -5.80 0.06 4.60
C ALA A 57 -6.11 0.72 3.25
N MET A 58 -6.57 -0.04 2.27
CA MET A 58 -6.99 0.50 0.97
C MET A 58 -7.98 -0.41 0.24
N PRO A 59 -8.74 0.14 -0.74
CA PRO A 59 -9.51 -0.67 -1.67
C PRO A 59 -8.62 -1.55 -2.54
N MET A 60 -9.17 -2.68 -2.99
CA MET A 60 -8.44 -3.67 -3.79
C MET A 60 -7.93 -3.10 -5.12
N GLN A 61 -8.75 -2.27 -5.76
CA GLN A 61 -8.49 -1.62 -7.04
C GLN A 61 -7.35 -0.61 -6.98
N THR A 62 -7.00 -0.11 -5.79
CA THR A 62 -5.92 0.88 -5.60
C THR A 62 -4.55 0.20 -5.57
N ILE A 63 -4.48 -1.08 -5.20
CA ILE A 63 -3.22 -1.84 -5.04
C ILE A 63 -2.36 -1.81 -6.31
N PRO A 64 -2.89 -2.07 -7.53
CA PRO A 64 -2.09 -2.02 -8.76
C PRO A 64 -1.53 -0.62 -9.05
N ASP A 65 -2.26 0.43 -8.70
CA ASP A 65 -1.82 1.82 -8.95
C ASP A 65 -0.69 2.21 -8.00
N VAL A 66 -0.75 1.79 -6.73
CA VAL A 66 0.34 1.96 -5.77
C VAL A 66 1.62 1.28 -6.28
N VAL A 67 1.53 0.02 -6.71
CA VAL A 67 2.68 -0.72 -7.25
C VAL A 67 3.28 -0.01 -8.47
N ARG A 68 2.44 0.54 -9.35
CA ARG A 68 2.90 1.31 -10.51
C ARG A 68 3.69 2.56 -10.08
N HIS A 69 3.16 3.35 -9.14
CA HIS A 69 3.83 4.58 -8.69
C HIS A 69 5.14 4.29 -7.94
N LEU A 70 5.19 3.22 -7.14
CA LEU A 70 6.44 2.77 -6.53
C LEU A 70 7.48 2.43 -7.61
N THR A 71 7.07 1.69 -8.64
CA THR A 71 7.97 1.29 -9.74
C THR A 71 8.44 2.47 -10.57
N GLU A 72 7.58 3.47 -10.83
CA GLU A 72 7.93 4.72 -11.52
C GLU A 72 9.00 5.54 -10.77
N LYS A 73 9.05 5.40 -9.44
CA LYS A 73 10.10 5.97 -8.58
C LYS A 73 11.34 5.07 -8.47
N ASN A 74 11.42 3.99 -9.24
CA ASN A 74 12.47 2.97 -9.17
C ASN A 74 12.55 2.26 -7.80
N ILE A 75 11.43 2.18 -7.08
CA ILE A 75 11.33 1.43 -5.83
C ILE A 75 10.93 -0.01 -6.19
N ALA A 76 11.81 -0.97 -5.90
CA ALA A 76 11.52 -2.37 -6.15
C ALA A 76 10.51 -2.91 -5.13
N VAL A 77 9.47 -3.60 -5.62
CA VAL A 77 8.45 -4.27 -4.81
C VAL A 77 8.74 -5.77 -4.79
N TYR A 78 9.06 -6.32 -3.61
CA TYR A 78 9.35 -7.75 -3.43
C TYR A 78 8.06 -8.54 -3.23
N GLN A 79 7.09 -7.96 -2.53
CA GLN A 79 5.87 -8.66 -2.18
C GLN A 79 4.72 -7.68 -1.95
N VAL A 80 3.52 -8.10 -2.38
CA VAL A 80 2.27 -7.48 -1.96
C VAL A 80 1.40 -8.56 -1.31
N ARG A 81 1.04 -8.36 -0.04
CA ARG A 81 0.14 -9.27 0.69
C ARG A 81 -1.14 -8.55 1.07
N ARG A 82 -2.25 -9.02 0.53
CA ARG A 82 -3.58 -8.66 1.00
C ARG A 82 -3.90 -9.45 2.28
N GLY A 83 -4.20 -8.74 3.35
CA GLY A 83 -4.67 -9.28 4.61
C GLY A 83 -6.20 -9.31 4.73
N LYS A 84 -6.68 -9.18 5.97
CA LYS A 84 -8.11 -9.16 6.29
C LYS A 84 -8.78 -7.87 5.81
N ARG A 85 -10.09 -7.93 5.60
CA ARG A 85 -10.93 -6.73 5.45
C ARG A 85 -10.92 -5.94 6.76
N VAL A 86 -10.92 -4.61 6.66
CA VAL A 86 -11.07 -3.69 7.79
C VAL A 86 -12.57 -3.53 8.09
N GLU A 87 -12.95 -3.53 9.36
CA GLU A 87 -14.34 -3.34 9.81
C GLU A 87 -14.75 -1.87 9.86
#